data_AF-X1ALS1-F1
#
_entry.id   AF-X1ALS1-F1
#
_cell.length_a   1.000
_cell.length_b   1.000
_cell.length_c   1.000
_cell.angle_alpha   90.00
_cell.angle_beta   90.00
_cell.angle_gamma   90.00
#
_symmetry.space_group_name_H-M   'P 1'
#
loop_
_entity.id
_entity.type
_entity.pdbx_description
1 polymer ?
#
loop_
_entity_poly.entity_id
_entity_poly.type
_entity_poly.pdbx_seq_one_letter_code
_entity_poly.pdbx_strand_id
1 'polypeptide(L)'
;QVLYKECMQANDPTEIYNYFNSMIKHVYSISIKANTRNIITNRLEDSELTDHVMEIMDYMEQGKYRADQANSQLKTKIKLIYKLLTNQRRRANENQAIRFGAQGNGSIVERG
;
A
#
# COMPACT_ATOMS: atom_id res chain seq x y z
N GLN A 1 -6.66 -6.34 6.18
CA GLN A 1 -7.99 -6.36 5.54
C GLN A 1 -8.99 -5.42 6.22
N VAL A 2 -9.02 -5.32 7.57
CA VAL A 2 -9.95 -4.45 8.32
C VAL A 2 -9.86 -2.98 7.89
N LEU A 3 -8.67 -2.35 7.93
CA LEU A 3 -8.49 -0.94 7.56
C LEU A 3 -8.98 -0.56 6.15
N TYR A 4 -8.82 -1.46 5.17
CA TYR A 4 -9.34 -1.25 3.83
C TYR A 4 -10.88 -1.28 3.80
N LYS A 5 -11.52 -2.18 4.55
CA LYS A 5 -12.98 -2.24 4.66
C LYS A 5 -13.53 -0.96 5.29
N GLU A 6 -12.89 -0.46 6.36
CA GLU A 6 -13.25 0.82 7.00
C GLU A 6 -13.17 1.98 6.01
N CYS A 7 -12.10 2.05 5.19
CA CYS A 7 -11.99 3.06 4.12
C CYS A 7 -13.19 3.03 3.15
N MET A 8 -13.67 1.84 2.81
CA MET A 8 -14.76 1.68 1.83
C MET A 8 -16.14 2.01 2.42
N GLN A 9 -16.30 1.87 3.74
CA GLN A 9 -17.55 2.12 4.44
C GLN A 9 -17.70 3.58 4.89
N ALA A 10 -16.59 4.27 5.20
CA ALA A 10 -16.60 5.66 5.63
C ALA A 10 -17.20 6.60 4.57
N ASN A 11 -17.96 7.61 5.02
CA ASN A 11 -18.61 8.61 4.17
C ASN A 11 -18.01 10.01 4.34
N ASP A 12 -17.05 10.17 5.24
CA ASP A 12 -16.32 11.41 5.44
C ASP A 12 -14.91 11.30 4.81
N PRO A 13 -14.51 12.25 3.94
CA PRO A 13 -13.18 12.25 3.33
C PRO A 13 -12.03 12.23 4.35
N THR A 14 -12.19 12.93 5.49
CA THR A 14 -11.16 12.98 6.53
C THR A 14 -11.02 11.63 7.22
N GLU A 15 -12.14 10.97 7.50
CA GLU A 15 -12.17 9.63 8.06
C GLU A 15 -11.56 8.59 7.10
N ILE A 16 -11.93 8.63 5.82
CA ILE A 16 -11.33 7.80 4.77
C ILE A 16 -9.80 8.00 4.74
N TYR A 17 -9.35 9.25 4.79
CA TYR A 17 -7.92 9.57 4.81
C TYR A 17 -7.20 9.08 6.07
N ASN A 18 -7.86 9.09 7.23
CA ASN A 18 -7.30 8.56 8.48
C ASN A 18 -7.13 7.04 8.43
N TYR A 19 -8.12 6.30 7.91
CA TYR A 19 -8.00 4.86 7.70
C TYR A 19 -6.92 4.53 6.67
N PHE A 20 -6.85 5.30 5.58
CA PHE A 20 -5.81 5.16 4.58
C PHE A 20 -4.41 5.40 5.15
N ASN A 21 -4.20 6.47 5.91
CA ASN A 21 -2.95 6.74 6.62
C ASN A 21 -2.56 5.58 7.54
N SER A 22 -3.54 5.03 8.28
CA SER A 22 -3.31 3.89 9.17
C SER A 22 -2.90 2.63 8.39
N MET A 23 -3.47 2.42 7.20
CA MET A 23 -3.12 1.31 6.32
C MET A 23 -1.68 1.43 5.81
N ILE A 24 -1.26 2.60 5.33
CA ILE A 24 0.12 2.84 4.89
C ILE A 24 1.10 2.69 6.06
N LYS A 25 0.74 3.25 7.24
CA LYS A 25 1.55 3.10 8.45
C LYS A 25 1.74 1.65 8.87
N HIS A 26 0.70 0.83 8.73
CA HIS A 26 0.80 -0.60 9.04
C HIS A 26 1.77 -1.34 8.10
N VAL A 27 1.81 -0.98 6.81
CA VAL A 27 2.64 -1.68 5.81
C VAL A 27 4.09 -1.17 5.80
N TYR A 28 4.30 0.15 5.86
CA TYR A 28 5.61 0.77 5.64
C TYR A 28 6.21 1.42 6.90
N SER A 29 5.48 1.41 8.02
CA SER A 29 5.85 2.08 9.27
C SER A 29 6.03 3.61 9.14
N ILE A 30 5.35 4.23 8.17
CA ILE A 30 5.35 5.68 7.94
C ILE A 30 3.93 6.26 7.96
N SER A 31 3.81 7.50 8.39
CA SER A 31 2.54 8.24 8.41
C SER A 31 2.57 9.29 7.31
N ILE A 32 1.71 9.14 6.29
CA ILE A 32 1.60 10.11 5.20
C ILE A 32 1.12 11.49 5.69
N LYS A 33 0.48 11.54 6.86
CA LYS A 33 0.07 12.79 7.54
C LYS A 33 1.18 13.50 8.32
N ALA A 34 2.26 12.79 8.66
CA ALA A 34 3.27 13.29 9.61
C ALA A 34 4.69 13.29 9.05
N ASN A 35 4.94 12.50 8.00
CA ASN A 35 6.22 12.45 7.31
C ASN A 35 6.22 13.36 6.08
N THR A 36 7.41 13.83 5.71
CA THR A 36 7.58 14.65 4.50
C THR A 36 7.42 13.80 3.24
N ARG A 37 7.06 14.44 2.11
CA ARG A 37 6.98 13.77 0.80
C ARG A 37 8.26 12.99 0.47
N ASN A 38 9.44 13.58 0.70
CA ASN A 38 10.72 12.91 0.46
C ASN A 38 10.86 11.60 1.28
N ILE A 39 10.50 11.61 2.57
CA ILE A 39 10.53 10.41 3.41
C ILE A 39 9.58 9.34 2.86
N ILE A 40 8.39 9.73 2.42
CA ILE A 40 7.37 8.82 1.89
C ILE A 40 7.85 8.18 0.58
N THR A 41 8.34 8.98 -0.37
CA THR A 41 8.90 8.50 -1.65
C THR A 41 10.03 7.49 -1.43
N ASN A 42 10.98 7.81 -0.55
CA ASN A 42 12.13 6.95 -0.28
C ASN A 42 11.74 5.62 0.39
N ARG A 43 10.61 5.59 1.12
CA ARG A 43 10.18 4.40 1.86
C ARG A 43 9.32 3.44 1.05
N LEU A 44 8.51 3.97 0.13
CA LEU A 44 7.60 3.14 -0.67
C LEU A 44 8.36 2.35 -1.75
N GLU A 45 9.45 2.91 -2.27
CA GLU A 45 10.39 2.34 -3.28
C GLU A 45 9.75 1.97 -4.64
N ASP A 46 8.46 1.64 -4.67
CA ASP A 46 7.65 1.39 -5.86
C ASP A 46 7.10 2.71 -6.39
N SER A 47 7.50 3.06 -7.63
CA SER A 47 7.14 4.33 -8.25
C SER A 47 5.63 4.46 -8.50
N GLU A 48 4.97 3.38 -8.95
CA GLU A 48 3.53 3.39 -9.23
C GLU A 48 2.72 3.59 -7.94
N LEU A 49 3.12 2.88 -6.87
CA LEU A 49 2.50 3.05 -5.56
C LEU A 49 2.73 4.47 -5.02
N THR A 50 3.95 4.98 -5.17
CA THR A 50 4.31 6.33 -4.68
C THR A 50 3.47 7.39 -5.37
N ASP A 51 3.33 7.33 -6.69
CA ASP A 51 2.55 8.31 -7.46
C ASP A 51 1.10 8.37 -6.98
N HIS A 52 0.47 7.20 -6.76
CA HIS A 52 -0.89 7.15 -6.24
C HIS A 52 -1.02 7.67 -4.80
N VAL A 53 -0.03 7.42 -3.93
CA VAL A 53 -0.02 7.96 -2.56
C VAL A 53 0.13 9.48 -2.59
N MET A 54 1.04 10.00 -3.42
CA MET A 54 1.28 11.44 -3.58
C MET A 54 0.04 12.15 -4.12
N GLU A 55 -0.63 11.54 -5.09
CA GLU A 55 -1.86 12.10 -5.66
C GLU A 55 -2.98 12.19 -4.60
N ILE A 56 -3.10 11.22 -3.69
CA ILE A 56 -4.04 11.31 -2.57
C ILE A 56 -3.63 12.42 -1.59
N MET A 57 -2.34 12.61 -1.33
CA MET A 57 -1.87 13.71 -0.47
C MET A 57 -2.19 15.08 -1.08
N ASP A 58 -1.87 15.26 -2.37
CA ASP A 58 -2.21 16.46 -3.13
C ASP A 58 -3.72 16.71 -3.11
N TYR A 59 -4.49 15.65 -3.29
CA TYR A 59 -5.96 15.69 -3.26
C TYR A 59 -6.49 16.23 -1.93
N MET A 60 -5.93 15.78 -0.80
CA MET A 60 -6.35 16.21 0.53
C MET A 60 -5.85 17.63 0.88
N GLU A 61 -4.67 18.02 0.41
CA GLU A 61 -4.08 19.33 0.69
C GLU A 61 -4.71 20.47 -0.11
N GLN A 62 -5.07 20.22 -1.38
CA GLN A 62 -5.59 21.26 -2.27
C GLN A 62 -6.99 21.74 -1.88
N GLY A 63 -7.71 21.00 -1.03
CA GLY A 63 -9.03 21.41 -0.52
C GLY A 63 -10.10 21.60 -1.61
N LYS A 64 -9.83 21.21 -2.86
CA LYS A 64 -10.72 21.36 -4.01
C LYS A 64 -11.75 20.24 -4.02
N TYR A 65 -12.62 20.26 -3.01
CA TYR A 65 -13.72 19.34 -2.89
C TYR A 65 -14.89 19.78 -3.78
N ARG A 66 -15.23 18.97 -4.78
CA ARG A 66 -16.63 18.84 -5.19
C ARG A 66 -17.22 17.72 -4.33
N ALA A 67 -17.98 18.10 -3.31
CA ALA A 67 -18.42 17.22 -2.23
C ALA A 67 -19.21 15.99 -2.71
N ASP A 68 -19.81 16.08 -3.90
CA ASP A 68 -20.59 15.03 -4.55
C ASP A 68 -19.74 13.88 -5.12
N GLN A 69 -18.47 14.11 -5.49
CA GLN A 69 -17.60 13.10 -6.10
C GLN A 69 -16.34 12.78 -5.29
N ALA A 70 -16.10 13.50 -4.20
CA ALA A 70 -14.82 13.40 -3.50
C ALA A 70 -14.54 12.01 -2.93
N ASN A 71 -15.56 11.41 -2.29
CA ASN A 71 -15.44 10.09 -1.70
C ASN A 71 -15.23 8.98 -2.74
N SER A 72 -15.92 9.05 -3.88
CA SER A 72 -15.83 8.00 -4.90
C SER A 72 -14.46 8.00 -5.58
N GLN A 73 -13.92 9.18 -5.87
CA GLN A 73 -12.57 9.33 -6.42
C GLN A 73 -11.50 8.83 -5.42
N LEU A 74 -11.59 9.25 -4.16
CA LEU A 74 -10.65 8.84 -3.11
C LEU A 74 -10.68 7.32 -2.91
N LYS A 75 -11.88 6.72 -2.79
CA LYS A 75 -12.04 5.27 -2.64
C LYS A 75 -11.51 4.49 -3.86
N THR A 76 -11.68 5.02 -5.07
CA THR A 76 -11.16 4.41 -6.30
C THR A 76 -9.64 4.32 -6.27
N LYS A 77 -8.96 5.40 -5.88
CA LYS A 77 -7.49 5.43 -5.76
C LYS A 77 -7.00 4.51 -4.65
N ILE A 78 -7.63 4.53 -3.48
CA ILE A 78 -7.30 3.64 -2.36
C ILE A 78 -7.43 2.16 -2.78
N LYS A 79 -8.43 1.83 -3.61
CA LYS A 79 -8.60 0.47 -4.13
C LYS A 79 -7.47 0.05 -5.08
N LEU A 80 -6.94 0.95 -5.89
CA LEU A 80 -5.76 0.68 -6.73
C LEU A 80 -4.53 0.40 -5.86
N ILE A 81 -4.27 1.28 -4.89
CA ILE A 81 -3.18 1.11 -3.93
C ILE A 81 -3.29 -0.23 -3.20
N TYR A 82 -4.47 -0.56 -2.67
CA TYR A 82 -4.67 -1.83 -1.97
C TYR A 82 -4.36 -3.07 -2.84
N LYS A 83 -4.67 -3.02 -4.15
CA LYS A 83 -4.30 -4.07 -5.09
C LYS A 83 -2.78 -4.16 -5.26
N LEU A 84 -2.08 -3.03 -5.43
CA LEU A 84 -0.62 -2.99 -5.54
C LEU A 84 0.04 -3.60 -4.30
N LEU A 85 -0.39 -3.20 -3.10
CA LEU A 85 0.11 -3.75 -1.83
C LEU A 85 -0.11 -5.27 -1.73
N THR A 86 -1.30 -5.74 -2.13
CA THR A 86 -1.62 -7.16 -2.10
C THR A 86 -0.76 -7.96 -3.10
N ASN A 87 -0.52 -7.40 -4.29
CA ASN A 87 0.32 -8.00 -5.32
C ASN A 87 1.79 -8.07 -4.91
N GLN A 88 2.32 -6.99 -4.32
CA GLN A 88 3.68 -6.96 -3.79
C GLN A 88 3.87 -8.03 -2.72
N ARG A 89 2.93 -8.13 -1.76
CA ARG A 89 2.95 -9.19 -0.74
C ARG A 89 2.91 -10.59 -1.34
N ARG A 90 2.08 -10.81 -2.37
CA ARG A 90 1.99 -12.11 -3.05
C ARG A 90 3.32 -12.48 -3.70
N ARG A 91 3.93 -11.55 -4.46
CA ARG A 91 5.24 -11.72 -5.11
C ARG A 91 6.34 -12.00 -4.07
N ALA A 92 6.34 -11.29 -2.94
CA ALA A 92 7.29 -11.53 -1.86
C ALA A 92 7.18 -12.94 -1.28
N ASN A 93 5.95 -13.42 -1.04
CA ASN A 93 5.69 -14.76 -0.53
C ASN A 93 6.08 -15.85 -1.54
N GLU A 94 5.80 -15.65 -2.84
CA GLU A 94 6.21 -16.57 -3.92
C GLU A 94 7.73 -16.65 -4.04
N ASN A 95 8.43 -15.51 -3.99
CA ASN A 95 9.89 -15.46 -4.04
C ASN A 95 10.55 -16.13 -2.83
N GLN A 96 9.92 -16.08 -1.65
CA GLN A 96 10.38 -16.82 -0.47
C GLN A 96 10.18 -18.33 -0.66
N ALA A 97 9.03 -18.77 -1.16
CA ALA A 97 8.76 -20.20 -1.41
C ALA A 97 9.77 -20.82 -2.41
N ILE A 98 10.17 -20.10 -3.45
CA ILE A 98 11.19 -20.55 -4.41
C ILE A 98 12.57 -20.72 -3.72
N ARG A 99 12.96 -19.76 -2.87
CA ARG A 99 14.25 -19.82 -2.14
C ARG A 99 14.33 -21.02 -1.19
N PHE A 100 13.24 -21.38 -0.52
CA PHE A 100 13.18 -22.56 0.35
C PHE A 100 13.02 -23.88 -0.42
N GLY A 101 12.36 -23.87 -1.59
CA GLY A 101 12.26 -25.07 -2.46
C GLY A 101 13.58 -25.46 -3.12
N ALA A 102 14.48 -24.50 -3.38
CA ALA A 102 15.78 -24.76 -3.99
C ALA A 102 16.82 -25.39 -3.02
N GLN A 103 16.60 -25.33 -1.71
CA GLN A 103 17.52 -25.94 -0.72
C GLN A 103 17.25 -27.44 -0.48
N GLY A 104 16.23 -28.03 -1.10
CA GLY A 104 15.86 -29.44 -0.90
C GLY A 104 16.53 -30.46 -1.81
N ASN A 105 17.30 -30.06 -2.83
CA ASN A 105 17.80 -30.97 -3.88
C ASN A 105 19.32 -31.13 -3.95
N GLY A 106 20.05 -30.72 -2.91
CA GLY A 106 21.52 -30.76 -2.88
C GLY A 106 22.09 -31.67 -1.80
N SER A 107 21.71 -32.95 -1.74
CA SER A 107 22.45 -33.97 -0.96
C SER A 107 22.05 -35.39 -1.36
N ILE A 108 22.55 -35.88 -2.50
CA ILE A 108 23.03 -37.27 -2.59
C ILE A 108 24.32 -37.22 -3.41
N VAL A 109 25.44 -37.04 -2.71
CA VAL A 109 26.79 -37.32 -3.23
C VAL A 109 27.20 -38.67 -2.64
N GLU A 110 27.50 -39.58 -3.57
CA GLU A 110 28.35 -40.78 -3.50
C GLU A 110 28.69 -41.41 -2.15
N ARG A 111 28.36 -42.70 -2.02
CA ARG A 111 29.25 -43.79 -1.58
C ARG A 111 28.86 -44.99 -2.46
N GLY A 112 29.74 -45.59 -3.26
CA GLY A 112 31.06 -46.12 -2.90
C GLY A 112 30.89 -47.62 -2.75
#